data_AF-A0A357MKG8-F1
#
_entry.id   AF-A0A357MKG8-F1
#
_cell.length_a   1.000
_cell.length_b   1.000
_cell.length_c   1.000
_cell.angle_alpha   90.00
_cell.angle_beta   90.00
_cell.angle_gamma   90.00
#
_symmetry.space_group_name_H-M   'P 1'
#
loop_
_entity.id
_entity.type
_entity.pdbx_description
1 polymer ?
#
loop_
_entity_poly.entity_id
_entity_poly.type
_entity_poly.pdbx_seq_one_letter_code
_entity_poly.pdbx_strand_id
1 'polypeptide(L)'
;MTRKAASRDGGFALTFRFRDEPIALSAGRFSIDDYAGLAAPFPDRIETVTRAAGWWRSPARDLGAGTLVRGPKQARPETVTALWSDKAGETPVLCMSGAARLALGQDGKVARAGRCRDRAGRDAIWSWFNTEAGPEAEGRALNGVVLQRRLEAGRFTDLVVTGAPMNAADGSLFAPTRRGALKLGPVGPDGIVAAPGDGWLAPAPDGSGVLLSRAGPEALAEADGPACTALAEVATQFPEEVRVRRAEPLAPDLTQLALAVGDRPVQLLVPCGDHYRSTVWTLPLDVADRARLRAVSQLVARNRLSLSLEDGTVAVSDGRSGITAPQTLKEQIRALVPTRDARAALILGQRALYRIDTDRALSLLAQSRDPAPALTGPFAKPIVPAAPAPAPRPKPKAPRPRSARPEPQPSPQPAEVATPAGSKDPAPRPAPRPAAAKPDPEPDTGPPVQLTYQQVVRVQAVLRKQGFYKGMVDGIIGPQSRAAIQAWQEREGQTPTGALTGWQLQRLLEQGQ
;
A
#
# COMPACT_ATOMS: atom_id res chain seq x y z
N MET A 1 -42.87 -29.44 -39.76
CA MET A 1 -43.59 -30.48 -38.99
C MET A 1 -43.96 -31.61 -39.93
N THR A 2 -43.64 -32.86 -39.60
CA THR A 2 -44.00 -34.03 -40.40
C THR A 2 -44.58 -35.09 -39.47
N ARG A 3 -45.91 -35.23 -39.46
CA ARG A 3 -46.59 -36.32 -38.73
C ARG A 3 -46.50 -37.60 -39.57
N LYS A 4 -46.15 -38.74 -38.96
CA LYS A 4 -46.43 -40.04 -39.59
C LYS A 4 -46.69 -41.15 -38.56
N ALA A 5 -47.82 -41.83 -38.79
CA ALA A 5 -48.27 -43.12 -38.25
C ALA A 5 -48.43 -43.31 -36.73
N ALA A 6 -49.59 -43.84 -36.33
CA ALA A 6 -49.88 -44.26 -34.97
C ALA A 6 -49.25 -45.63 -34.64
N SER A 7 -48.79 -45.80 -33.40
CA SER A 7 -48.49 -47.11 -32.81
C SER A 7 -49.76 -47.76 -32.24
N ARG A 8 -49.75 -49.09 -32.10
CA ARG A 8 -50.93 -49.88 -31.69
C ARG A 8 -51.35 -49.74 -30.21
N ASP A 9 -50.53 -49.12 -29.37
CA ASP A 9 -50.73 -49.08 -27.90
C ASP A 9 -51.28 -47.75 -27.36
N GLY A 10 -51.98 -46.96 -28.19
CA GLY A 10 -52.75 -45.77 -27.76
C GLY A 10 -51.95 -44.55 -27.28
N GLY A 11 -50.64 -44.67 -27.05
CA GLY A 11 -49.76 -43.56 -26.69
C GLY A 11 -49.38 -42.66 -27.87
N PHE A 12 -49.76 -41.38 -27.83
CA PHE A 12 -49.30 -40.37 -28.79
C PHE A 12 -47.85 -39.93 -28.49
N ALA A 13 -46.87 -40.59 -29.11
CA ALA A 13 -45.47 -40.17 -29.05
C ALA A 13 -45.22 -38.94 -29.96
N LEU A 14 -45.21 -37.74 -29.39
CA LEU A 14 -44.82 -36.51 -30.08
C LEU A 14 -43.30 -36.41 -30.21
N THR A 15 -42.75 -36.87 -31.34
CA THR A 15 -41.34 -36.67 -31.67
C THR A 15 -41.12 -35.28 -32.28
N PHE A 16 -40.55 -34.37 -31.50
CA PHE A 16 -40.08 -33.07 -32.01
C PHE A 16 -38.71 -33.24 -32.67
N ARG A 17 -38.50 -32.58 -33.82
CA ARG A 17 -37.21 -32.56 -34.52
C ARG A 17 -36.79 -31.13 -34.83
N PHE A 18 -35.52 -30.85 -34.65
CA PHE A 18 -34.88 -29.60 -35.04
C PHE A 18 -33.67 -29.92 -35.91
N ARG A 19 -33.64 -29.38 -37.15
CA ARG A 19 -32.60 -29.67 -38.16
C ARG A 19 -32.31 -31.18 -38.30
N ASP A 20 -33.39 -31.95 -38.39
CA ASP A 20 -33.41 -33.42 -38.46
C ASP A 20 -32.84 -34.20 -37.27
N GLU A 21 -32.45 -33.54 -36.17
CA GLU A 21 -32.13 -34.18 -34.90
C GLU A 21 -33.38 -34.27 -34.00
N PRO A 22 -33.61 -35.38 -33.27
CA PRO A 22 -34.67 -35.44 -32.26
C PRO A 22 -34.34 -34.50 -31.10
N ILE A 23 -35.31 -33.67 -30.70
CA ILE A 23 -35.20 -32.81 -29.53
C ILE A 23 -36.19 -33.25 -28.46
N ALA A 24 -35.74 -33.31 -27.21
CA ALA A 24 -36.58 -33.67 -26.08
C ALA A 24 -37.40 -32.46 -25.62
N LEU A 25 -38.57 -32.71 -25.06
CA LEU A 25 -39.36 -31.72 -24.32
C LEU A 25 -39.36 -32.15 -22.86
N SER A 26 -38.78 -31.34 -21.97
CA SER A 26 -38.71 -31.62 -20.53
C SER A 26 -39.13 -30.38 -19.74
N ALA A 27 -40.03 -30.54 -18.77
CA ALA A 27 -40.58 -29.46 -17.94
C ALA A 27 -41.04 -28.20 -18.75
N GLY A 28 -41.59 -28.40 -19.95
CA GLY A 28 -42.08 -27.33 -20.83
C GLY A 28 -41.01 -26.60 -21.65
N ARG A 29 -39.74 -27.05 -21.64
CA ARG A 29 -38.66 -26.51 -22.48
C ARG A 29 -38.15 -27.55 -23.46
N PHE A 30 -37.83 -27.13 -24.69
CA PHE A 30 -37.11 -27.99 -25.62
C PHE A 30 -35.65 -28.12 -25.20
N SER A 31 -35.02 -29.25 -25.52
CA SER A 31 -33.61 -29.53 -25.19
C SER A 31 -32.61 -28.54 -25.79
N ILE A 32 -33.02 -27.75 -26.81
CA ILE A 32 -32.24 -26.65 -27.40
C ILE A 32 -32.31 -25.35 -26.59
N ASP A 33 -33.31 -25.19 -25.72
CA ASP A 33 -33.53 -24.02 -24.86
C ASP A 33 -33.13 -24.27 -23.39
N ASP A 34 -32.64 -25.48 -23.09
CA ASP A 34 -32.17 -25.90 -21.77
C ASP A 34 -30.69 -25.55 -21.55
N TYR A 35 -30.39 -24.25 -21.60
CA TYR A 35 -29.04 -23.71 -21.52
C TYR A 35 -28.33 -24.09 -20.20
N ALA A 36 -27.13 -24.65 -20.34
CA ALA A 36 -26.21 -25.02 -19.26
C ALA A 36 -24.97 -24.12 -19.20
N GLY A 37 -24.56 -23.53 -20.32
CA GLY A 37 -23.41 -22.63 -20.39
C GLY A 37 -23.29 -21.88 -21.71
N LEU A 38 -22.50 -20.81 -21.72
CA LEU A 38 -22.26 -19.95 -22.87
C LEU A 38 -20.80 -19.45 -22.86
N ALA A 39 -20.18 -19.40 -24.05
CA ALA A 39 -18.89 -18.79 -24.28
C ALA A 39 -18.88 -18.02 -25.61
N ALA A 40 -18.10 -16.94 -25.67
CA ALA A 40 -17.91 -16.17 -26.89
C ALA A 40 -16.42 -15.78 -27.04
N PRO A 41 -15.51 -16.74 -27.29
CA PRO A 41 -14.09 -16.46 -27.48
C PRO A 41 -13.79 -15.85 -28.87
N PHE A 42 -14.75 -15.91 -29.81
CA PHE A 42 -14.60 -15.42 -31.17
C PHE A 42 -15.61 -14.29 -31.45
N PRO A 43 -15.24 -13.23 -32.18
CA PRO A 43 -16.10 -12.06 -32.35
C PRO A 43 -17.31 -12.28 -33.28
N ASP A 44 -17.28 -13.34 -34.10
CA ASP A 44 -18.30 -13.62 -35.13
C ASP A 44 -19.41 -14.56 -34.66
N ARG A 45 -19.25 -15.23 -33.50
CA ARG A 45 -20.13 -16.32 -33.06
C ARG A 45 -20.20 -16.49 -31.55
N ILE A 46 -21.33 -17.02 -31.09
CA ILE A 46 -21.60 -17.40 -29.70
C ILE A 46 -21.78 -18.91 -29.63
N GLU A 47 -21.15 -19.53 -28.65
CA GLU A 47 -21.08 -20.97 -28.44
C GLU A 47 -21.91 -21.29 -27.18
N THR A 48 -22.93 -22.12 -27.29
CA THR A 48 -23.86 -22.45 -26.20
C THR A 48 -23.89 -23.95 -25.96
N VAL A 49 -23.93 -24.37 -24.69
CA VAL A 49 -24.14 -25.77 -24.33
C VAL A 49 -25.46 -25.91 -23.60
N THR A 50 -26.19 -26.96 -23.93
CA THR A 50 -27.51 -27.31 -23.38
C THR A 50 -27.41 -28.63 -22.63
N ARG A 51 -28.15 -28.80 -21.53
CA ARG A 51 -28.03 -30.00 -20.67
C ARG A 51 -28.37 -31.29 -21.42
N ALA A 52 -29.39 -31.24 -22.27
CA ALA A 52 -29.98 -32.41 -22.92
C ALA A 52 -29.59 -32.58 -24.40
N ALA A 53 -29.14 -31.52 -25.10
CA ALA A 53 -28.74 -31.61 -26.50
C ALA A 53 -27.24 -31.32 -26.75
N GLY A 54 -26.46 -30.90 -25.75
CA GLY A 54 -25.04 -30.60 -25.91
C GLY A 54 -24.77 -29.25 -26.59
N TRP A 55 -23.68 -29.14 -27.36
CA TRP A 55 -23.15 -27.90 -27.92
C TRP A 55 -23.82 -27.46 -29.25
N TRP A 56 -24.14 -26.17 -29.29
CA TRP A 56 -24.67 -25.41 -30.42
C TRP A 56 -23.88 -24.10 -30.63
N ARG A 57 -23.95 -23.56 -31.84
CA ARG A 57 -23.31 -22.31 -32.25
C ARG A 57 -24.30 -21.41 -32.97
N SER A 58 -24.29 -20.12 -32.64
CA SER A 58 -25.01 -19.05 -33.33
C SER A 58 -24.06 -17.98 -33.85
N PRO A 59 -24.41 -17.22 -34.91
CA PRO A 59 -23.77 -15.94 -35.22
C PRO A 59 -23.85 -14.97 -34.03
N ALA A 60 -22.82 -14.16 -33.79
CA ALA A 60 -22.77 -13.27 -32.62
C ALA A 60 -23.87 -12.19 -32.59
N ARG A 61 -24.53 -11.93 -33.73
CA ARG A 61 -25.62 -10.94 -33.88
C ARG A 61 -26.99 -11.57 -34.15
N ASP A 62 -27.10 -12.90 -34.15
CA ASP A 62 -28.38 -13.59 -34.39
C ASP A 62 -28.45 -14.88 -33.56
N LEU A 63 -29.08 -14.78 -32.39
CA LEU A 63 -29.33 -15.89 -31.46
C LEU A 63 -30.61 -16.68 -31.79
N GLY A 64 -31.27 -16.41 -32.92
CA GLY A 64 -32.50 -17.10 -33.29
C GLY A 64 -32.27 -18.59 -33.47
N ALA A 65 -33.19 -19.44 -32.98
CA ALA A 65 -33.08 -20.89 -33.13
C ALA A 65 -32.90 -21.31 -34.61
N GLY A 66 -33.42 -20.52 -35.56
CA GLY A 66 -33.21 -20.72 -36.99
C GLY A 66 -31.76 -20.70 -37.46
N THR A 67 -30.82 -20.06 -36.75
CA THR A 67 -29.40 -19.98 -37.13
C THR A 67 -28.52 -21.04 -36.48
N LEU A 68 -28.97 -21.68 -35.38
CA LEU A 68 -28.16 -22.60 -34.58
C LEU A 68 -27.61 -23.79 -35.38
N VAL A 69 -26.29 -23.83 -35.56
CA VAL A 69 -25.55 -24.98 -36.11
C VAL A 69 -24.91 -25.80 -35.00
N ARG A 70 -24.62 -27.08 -35.26
CA ARG A 70 -23.79 -27.89 -34.37
C ARG A 70 -22.34 -27.41 -34.36
N GLY A 71 -21.65 -27.64 -33.25
CA GLY A 71 -20.18 -27.60 -33.22
C GLY A 71 -19.56 -28.63 -34.18
N PRO A 72 -18.24 -28.55 -34.48
CA PRO A 72 -17.60 -29.47 -35.41
C PRO A 72 -17.72 -30.93 -34.96
N LYS A 73 -18.06 -31.83 -35.89
CA LYS A 73 -18.31 -33.26 -35.61
C LYS A 73 -17.15 -33.95 -34.90
N GLN A 74 -15.92 -33.49 -35.15
CA GLN A 74 -14.69 -33.98 -34.49
C GLN A 74 -14.72 -33.83 -32.97
N ALA A 75 -15.46 -32.85 -32.44
CA ALA A 75 -15.62 -32.61 -31.02
C ALA A 75 -16.81 -33.34 -30.38
N ARG A 76 -17.61 -34.10 -31.16
CA ARG A 76 -18.82 -34.80 -30.67
C ARG A 76 -19.73 -33.88 -29.85
N PRO A 77 -20.29 -32.81 -30.47
CA PRO A 77 -21.01 -31.74 -29.77
C PRO A 77 -22.15 -32.24 -28.88
N GLU A 78 -22.79 -33.36 -29.24
CA GLU A 78 -23.80 -34.07 -28.45
C GLU A 78 -23.30 -34.58 -27.09
N THR A 79 -21.99 -34.75 -26.91
CA THR A 79 -21.35 -35.20 -25.66
C THR A 79 -20.77 -34.06 -24.82
N VAL A 80 -20.80 -32.82 -25.32
CA VAL A 80 -20.25 -31.65 -24.63
C VAL A 80 -21.21 -31.20 -23.53
N THR A 81 -20.71 -31.12 -22.30
CA THR A 81 -21.50 -30.77 -21.10
C THR A 81 -21.14 -29.38 -20.54
N ALA A 82 -19.94 -28.87 -20.84
CA ALA A 82 -19.49 -27.54 -20.44
C ALA A 82 -18.58 -26.92 -21.52
N LEU A 83 -18.64 -25.59 -21.66
CA LEU A 83 -17.73 -24.81 -22.50
C LEU A 83 -17.36 -23.47 -21.85
N TRP A 84 -16.17 -22.96 -22.16
CA TRP A 84 -15.66 -21.68 -21.68
C TRP A 84 -14.67 -21.06 -22.67
N SER A 85 -14.55 -19.74 -22.64
CA SER A 85 -13.47 -19.00 -23.32
C SER A 85 -12.18 -19.11 -22.52
N ASP A 86 -11.07 -19.39 -23.19
CA ASP A 86 -9.71 -19.29 -22.65
C ASP A 86 -8.77 -18.78 -23.75
N LYS A 87 -7.45 -18.75 -23.51
CA LYS A 87 -6.44 -18.43 -24.52
C LYS A 87 -5.30 -19.45 -24.57
N ALA A 88 -4.77 -19.66 -25.77
CA ALA A 88 -3.48 -20.31 -25.98
C ALA A 88 -2.45 -19.25 -26.38
N GLY A 89 -1.72 -18.70 -25.40
CA GLY A 89 -0.97 -17.46 -25.56
C GLY A 89 -1.93 -16.28 -25.70
N GLU A 90 -1.82 -15.49 -26.77
CA GLU A 90 -2.80 -14.44 -27.08
C GLU A 90 -3.97 -14.92 -27.95
N THR A 91 -3.89 -16.10 -28.55
CA THR A 91 -4.93 -16.61 -29.43
C THR A 91 -6.13 -17.12 -28.63
N PRO A 92 -7.36 -16.60 -28.85
CA PRO A 92 -8.54 -17.09 -28.16
C PRO A 92 -8.84 -18.54 -28.57
N VAL A 93 -9.25 -19.35 -27.59
CA VAL A 93 -9.70 -20.73 -27.80
C VAL A 93 -11.03 -20.95 -27.09
N LEU A 94 -11.87 -21.79 -27.69
CA LEU A 94 -13.04 -22.35 -27.01
C LEU A 94 -12.61 -23.67 -26.37
N CYS A 95 -12.65 -23.71 -25.05
CA CYS A 95 -12.40 -24.91 -24.27
C CYS A 95 -13.71 -25.61 -23.94
N MET A 96 -13.71 -26.93 -23.94
CA MET A 96 -14.91 -27.73 -23.70
C MET A 96 -14.61 -29.03 -22.95
N SER A 97 -15.60 -29.47 -22.16
CA SER A 97 -15.61 -30.72 -21.41
C SER A 97 -16.80 -31.57 -21.85
N GLY A 98 -16.63 -32.89 -21.83
CA GLY A 98 -17.57 -33.87 -22.35
C GLY A 98 -16.95 -35.27 -22.28
N ALA A 99 -17.15 -36.10 -23.31
CA ALA A 99 -16.48 -37.40 -23.42
C ALA A 99 -14.93 -37.31 -23.44
N ALA A 100 -14.39 -36.17 -23.83
CA ALA A 100 -12.98 -35.79 -23.68
C ALA A 100 -12.88 -34.27 -23.47
N ARG A 101 -11.80 -33.80 -22.84
CA ARG A 101 -11.47 -32.37 -22.87
C ARG A 101 -10.83 -31.99 -24.20
N LEU A 102 -11.34 -30.93 -24.81
CA LEU A 102 -10.92 -30.46 -26.12
C LEU A 102 -10.75 -28.94 -26.13
N ALA A 103 -9.87 -28.46 -27.00
CA ALA A 103 -9.70 -27.05 -27.35
C ALA A 103 -10.08 -26.85 -28.81
N LEU A 104 -10.74 -25.74 -29.14
CA LEU A 104 -11.06 -25.33 -30.50
C LEU A 104 -10.45 -23.97 -30.81
N GLY A 105 -9.70 -23.87 -31.91
CA GLY A 105 -9.18 -22.61 -32.44
C GLY A 105 -10.20 -21.79 -33.22
N GLN A 106 -9.86 -20.53 -33.52
CA GLN A 106 -10.69 -19.65 -34.36
C GLN A 106 -10.87 -20.18 -35.80
N ASP A 107 -9.94 -21.01 -36.27
CA ASP A 107 -10.00 -21.73 -37.55
C ASP A 107 -10.94 -22.96 -37.51
N GLY A 108 -11.57 -23.24 -36.37
CA GLY A 108 -12.47 -24.38 -36.19
C GLY A 108 -11.75 -25.73 -36.03
N LYS A 109 -10.42 -25.77 -35.91
CA LYS A 109 -9.69 -27.02 -35.63
C LYS A 109 -9.83 -27.42 -34.16
N VAL A 110 -10.10 -28.69 -33.95
CA VAL A 110 -10.21 -29.34 -32.62
C VAL A 110 -8.86 -29.96 -32.25
N ALA A 111 -8.39 -29.72 -31.03
CA ALA A 111 -7.15 -30.25 -30.47
C ALA A 111 -7.35 -30.80 -29.04
N ARG A 112 -6.42 -31.64 -28.57
CA ARG A 112 -6.41 -32.12 -27.17
C ARG A 112 -6.08 -30.98 -26.20
N ALA A 113 -6.68 -31.02 -25.01
CA ALA A 113 -6.80 -29.90 -24.08
C ALA A 113 -5.54 -29.46 -23.29
N GLY A 114 -4.32 -29.73 -23.77
CA GLY A 114 -3.09 -29.13 -23.21
C GLY A 114 -2.97 -27.61 -23.42
N ARG A 115 -4.08 -26.94 -23.74
CA ARG A 115 -4.25 -25.50 -24.00
C ARG A 115 -5.44 -24.90 -23.24
N CYS A 116 -6.07 -25.67 -22.36
CA CYS A 116 -7.28 -25.28 -21.64
C CYS A 116 -7.04 -25.39 -20.14
N ARG A 117 -7.21 -24.27 -19.43
CA ARG A 117 -7.08 -24.21 -17.97
C ARG A 117 -8.40 -24.50 -17.30
N ASP A 118 -8.36 -25.16 -16.15
CA ASP A 118 -9.58 -25.62 -15.47
C ASP A 118 -10.20 -24.49 -14.67
N ARG A 119 -11.25 -23.87 -15.20
CA ARG A 119 -11.91 -22.75 -14.54
C ARG A 119 -12.45 -23.13 -13.16
N ALA A 120 -11.88 -22.53 -12.11
CA ALA A 120 -12.26 -22.73 -10.72
C ALA A 120 -13.32 -21.72 -10.25
N GLY A 121 -13.43 -20.55 -10.89
CA GLY A 121 -14.44 -19.55 -10.53
C GLY A 121 -14.23 -18.18 -11.19
N ARG A 122 -14.96 -17.18 -10.70
CA ARG A 122 -14.74 -15.75 -10.97
C ARG A 122 -15.25 -14.90 -9.80
N ASP A 123 -14.62 -13.78 -9.56
CA ASP A 123 -15.13 -12.67 -8.75
C ASP A 123 -15.29 -11.40 -9.63
N ALA A 124 -15.29 -10.21 -9.03
CA ALA A 124 -15.39 -8.94 -9.74
C ALA A 124 -14.14 -8.60 -10.56
N ILE A 125 -12.95 -9.00 -10.07
CA ILE A 125 -11.66 -8.64 -10.66
C ILE A 125 -11.03 -9.87 -11.35
N TRP A 126 -11.10 -11.04 -10.72
CA TRP A 126 -10.33 -12.21 -11.08
C TRP A 126 -11.20 -13.34 -11.66
N SER A 127 -10.74 -13.95 -12.76
CA SER A 127 -11.14 -15.30 -13.17
C SER A 127 -10.10 -16.29 -12.68
N TRP A 128 -10.56 -17.35 -12.03
CA TRP A 128 -9.72 -18.33 -11.35
C TRP A 128 -9.61 -19.62 -12.15
N PHE A 129 -8.42 -20.21 -12.15
CA PHE A 129 -8.11 -21.43 -12.88
C PHE A 129 -7.22 -22.35 -12.03
N ASN A 130 -7.37 -23.66 -12.25
CA ASN A 130 -6.40 -24.67 -11.83
C ASN A 130 -5.62 -25.11 -13.06
N THR A 131 -4.29 -25.13 -12.97
CA THR A 131 -3.39 -25.65 -14.02
C THR A 131 -2.46 -26.69 -13.43
N GLU A 132 -1.73 -27.42 -14.29
CA GLU A 132 -0.71 -28.38 -13.83
C GLU A 132 0.42 -27.70 -13.02
N ALA A 133 0.63 -26.40 -13.21
CA ALA A 133 1.58 -25.59 -12.46
C ALA A 133 1.02 -25.05 -11.12
N GLY A 134 -0.30 -25.18 -10.88
CA GLY A 134 -0.98 -24.72 -9.67
C GLY A 134 -2.20 -23.83 -9.95
N PRO A 135 -2.74 -23.16 -8.91
CA PRO A 135 -3.83 -22.21 -9.08
C PRO A 135 -3.33 -20.90 -9.71
N GLU A 136 -4.03 -20.44 -10.75
CA GLU A 136 -3.80 -19.18 -11.46
C GLU A 136 -5.03 -18.27 -11.33
N ALA A 137 -4.82 -16.95 -11.42
CA ALA A 137 -5.92 -15.99 -11.47
C ALA A 137 -5.57 -14.80 -12.37
N GLU A 138 -6.45 -14.54 -13.34
CA GLU A 138 -6.30 -13.46 -14.32
C GLU A 138 -7.39 -12.42 -14.13
N GLY A 139 -7.01 -11.15 -14.18
CA GLY A 139 -7.93 -10.03 -14.10
C GLY A 139 -7.64 -8.97 -15.15
N ARG A 140 -8.61 -8.09 -15.38
CA ARG A 140 -8.39 -6.85 -16.15
C ARG A 140 -8.66 -5.68 -15.21
N ALA A 141 -7.66 -4.82 -15.08
CA ALA A 141 -7.76 -3.58 -14.34
C ALA A 141 -8.71 -2.58 -15.02
N LEU A 142 -9.18 -1.59 -14.27
CA LEU A 142 -10.06 -0.52 -14.74
C LEU A 142 -9.39 0.34 -15.84
N ASN A 143 -8.07 0.53 -15.75
CA ASN A 143 -7.24 1.14 -16.80
C ASN A 143 -6.84 0.15 -17.93
N GLY A 144 -7.56 -0.97 -18.06
CA GLY A 144 -7.41 -1.93 -19.16
C GLY A 144 -6.22 -2.89 -19.04
N VAL A 145 -5.27 -2.67 -18.13
CA VAL A 145 -4.09 -3.52 -17.93
C VAL A 145 -4.50 -4.96 -17.54
N VAL A 146 -3.91 -5.96 -18.20
CA VAL A 146 -4.11 -7.37 -17.83
C VAL A 146 -3.21 -7.72 -16.65
N LEU A 147 -3.78 -8.33 -15.62
CA LEU A 147 -3.12 -8.68 -14.38
C LEU A 147 -3.10 -10.20 -14.18
N GLN A 148 -1.94 -10.71 -13.75
CA GLN A 148 -1.81 -12.00 -13.08
C GLN A 148 -1.79 -11.77 -11.57
N ARG A 149 -2.60 -12.53 -10.82
CA ARG A 149 -2.60 -12.47 -9.36
C ARG A 149 -1.35 -13.15 -8.81
N ARG A 150 -0.66 -12.50 -7.87
CA ARG A 150 0.57 -13.03 -7.27
C ARG A 150 0.47 -13.13 -5.76
N LEU A 151 0.93 -14.25 -5.22
CA LEU A 151 1.18 -14.45 -3.80
C LEU A 151 2.60 -14.02 -3.45
N GLU A 152 2.75 -13.30 -2.35
CA GLU A 152 4.02 -12.95 -1.73
C GLU A 152 3.90 -13.18 -0.22
N ALA A 153 4.79 -13.98 0.37
CA ALA A 153 4.72 -14.41 1.77
C ALA A 153 3.32 -14.92 2.20
N GLY A 154 2.64 -15.67 1.32
CA GLY A 154 1.30 -16.22 1.57
C GLY A 154 0.14 -15.23 1.47
N ARG A 155 0.37 -13.98 1.03
CA ARG A 155 -0.68 -12.96 0.83
C ARG A 155 -0.78 -12.56 -0.63
N PHE A 156 -2.00 -12.32 -1.10
CA PHE A 156 -2.22 -11.73 -2.42
C PHE A 156 -1.69 -10.30 -2.45
N THR A 157 -0.74 -10.02 -3.34
CA THR A 157 -0.06 -8.71 -3.46
C THR A 157 -1.02 -7.55 -3.73
N ASP A 158 -2.10 -7.81 -4.46
CA ASP A 158 -3.21 -6.88 -4.70
C ASP A 158 -4.06 -6.59 -3.45
N LEU A 159 -3.95 -7.37 -2.38
CA LEU A 159 -4.62 -7.12 -1.09
C LEU A 159 -3.69 -6.53 -0.01
N VAL A 160 -2.40 -6.32 -0.33
CA VAL A 160 -1.44 -5.70 0.61
C VAL A 160 -1.54 -4.19 0.49
N VAL A 161 -2.35 -3.58 1.37
CA VAL A 161 -2.52 -2.13 1.47
C VAL A 161 -1.21 -1.44 1.88
N THR A 162 -0.78 -0.43 1.11
CA THR A 162 0.49 0.29 1.28
C THR A 162 0.34 1.64 1.97
N GLY A 163 -0.88 2.19 2.04
CA GLY A 163 -1.16 3.52 2.57
C GLY A 163 -2.64 3.71 2.93
N ALA A 164 -2.99 4.93 3.35
CA ALA A 164 -4.33 5.29 3.76
C ALA A 164 -5.31 5.25 2.57
N PRO A 165 -6.54 4.75 2.78
CA PRO A 165 -7.58 4.79 1.76
C PRO A 165 -8.14 6.21 1.59
N MET A 166 -8.81 6.44 0.47
CA MET A 166 -9.41 7.72 0.08
C MET A 166 -10.83 7.50 -0.43
N ASN A 167 -11.77 8.35 -0.01
CA ASN A 167 -13.08 8.43 -0.66
C ASN A 167 -12.96 9.37 -1.86
N ALA A 168 -13.36 8.91 -3.03
CA ALA A 168 -13.56 9.72 -4.23
C ALA A 168 -14.90 10.45 -4.18
N ALA A 169 -15.05 11.50 -4.99
CA ALA A 169 -16.26 12.34 -5.05
C ALA A 169 -17.52 11.58 -5.52
N ASP A 170 -17.36 10.47 -6.25
CA ASP A 170 -18.46 9.56 -6.64
C ASP A 170 -18.92 8.63 -5.49
N GLY A 171 -18.29 8.73 -4.31
CA GLY A 171 -18.53 7.86 -3.16
C GLY A 171 -17.72 6.55 -3.17
N SER A 172 -16.89 6.31 -4.18
CA SER A 172 -16.03 5.12 -4.24
C SER A 172 -14.91 5.19 -3.20
N LEU A 173 -14.68 4.09 -2.48
CA LEU A 173 -13.55 3.97 -1.57
C LEU A 173 -12.38 3.31 -2.31
N PHE A 174 -11.24 4.00 -2.39
CA PHE A 174 -10.01 3.47 -2.96
C PHE A 174 -8.96 3.18 -1.88
N ALA A 175 -8.19 2.11 -2.04
CA ALA A 175 -7.07 1.75 -1.17
C ALA A 175 -5.80 1.47 -2.00
N PRO A 176 -4.66 2.13 -1.73
CA PRO A 176 -3.42 1.88 -2.47
C PRO A 176 -2.77 0.56 -2.01
N THR A 177 -2.19 -0.18 -2.94
CA THR A 177 -1.62 -1.53 -2.75
C THR A 177 -0.35 -1.72 -3.58
N ARG A 178 0.33 -2.86 -3.40
CA ARG A 178 1.54 -3.23 -4.18
C ARG A 178 1.30 -3.49 -5.68
N ARG A 179 0.04 -3.45 -6.14
CA ARG A 179 -0.36 -3.72 -7.54
C ARG A 179 -1.15 -2.57 -8.17
N GLY A 180 -1.22 -1.42 -7.50
CA GLY A 180 -2.06 -0.29 -7.88
C GLY A 180 -3.10 0.05 -6.80
N ALA A 181 -4.24 0.61 -7.17
CA ALA A 181 -5.30 0.98 -6.23
C ALA A 181 -6.52 0.06 -6.35
N LEU A 182 -6.93 -0.59 -5.27
CA LEU A 182 -8.21 -1.30 -5.21
C LEU A 182 -9.36 -0.30 -5.11
N LYS A 183 -10.42 -0.51 -5.90
CA LYS A 183 -11.75 0.06 -5.68
C LYS A 183 -12.54 -0.91 -4.79
N LEU A 184 -12.97 -0.44 -3.62
CA LEU A 184 -13.70 -1.21 -2.63
C LEU A 184 -15.20 -0.91 -2.73
N GLY A 185 -15.99 -1.97 -2.87
CA GLY A 185 -17.45 -1.96 -2.79
C GLY A 185 -17.98 -2.50 -1.47
N PRO A 186 -19.31 -2.68 -1.35
CA PRO A 186 -19.96 -3.05 -0.09
C PRO A 186 -19.65 -4.47 0.39
N VAL A 187 -19.14 -5.35 -0.47
CA VAL A 187 -18.87 -6.78 -0.17
C VAL A 187 -17.41 -7.19 -0.39
N GLY A 188 -16.53 -6.27 -0.81
CA GLY A 188 -15.13 -6.55 -1.11
C GLY A 188 -14.57 -5.67 -2.21
N PRO A 189 -13.43 -6.05 -2.83
CA PRO A 189 -12.87 -5.35 -3.98
C PRO A 189 -13.73 -5.54 -5.23
N ASP A 190 -14.22 -4.43 -5.81
CA ASP A 190 -15.04 -4.40 -7.03
C ASP A 190 -14.21 -4.05 -8.28
N GLY A 191 -12.98 -3.55 -8.10
CA GLY A 191 -12.09 -3.18 -9.19
C GLY A 191 -10.66 -2.94 -8.72
N ILE A 192 -9.73 -2.83 -9.67
CA ILE A 192 -8.35 -2.41 -9.43
C ILE A 192 -7.88 -1.51 -10.56
N VAL A 193 -7.26 -0.38 -10.23
CA VAL A 193 -6.48 0.45 -11.15
C VAL A 193 -5.04 -0.02 -11.05
N ALA A 194 -4.46 -0.56 -12.13
CA ALA A 194 -3.14 -1.16 -12.06
C ALA A 194 -2.04 -0.09 -12.15
N ALA A 195 -1.05 -0.15 -11.26
CA ALA A 195 0.15 0.68 -11.36
C ALA A 195 1.41 -0.11 -10.96
N PRO A 196 2.60 0.26 -11.48
CA PRO A 196 3.86 -0.37 -11.13
C PRO A 196 4.40 0.13 -9.78
N GLY A 197 4.55 -0.79 -8.83
CA GLY A 197 5.18 -0.54 -7.53
C GLY A 197 4.25 0.05 -6.48
N ASP A 198 4.82 0.41 -5.33
CA ASP A 198 4.08 1.01 -4.22
C ASP A 198 3.78 2.48 -4.51
N GLY A 199 2.53 2.89 -4.32
CA GLY A 199 2.08 4.28 -4.42
C GLY A 199 1.16 4.69 -3.27
N TRP A 200 0.68 5.93 -3.31
CA TRP A 200 -0.31 6.48 -2.38
C TRP A 200 -1.36 7.30 -3.11
N LEU A 201 -2.52 7.49 -2.48
CA LEU A 201 -3.62 8.24 -3.08
C LEU A 201 -3.50 9.74 -2.77
N ALA A 202 -3.72 10.57 -3.78
CA ALA A 202 -3.85 12.02 -3.68
C ALA A 202 -5.15 12.47 -4.37
N PRO A 203 -5.83 13.52 -3.89
CA PRO A 203 -7.04 14.01 -4.55
C PRO A 203 -6.69 14.66 -5.89
N ALA A 204 -7.59 14.49 -6.86
CA ALA A 204 -7.58 15.21 -8.13
C ALA A 204 -8.51 16.44 -8.05
N PRO A 205 -8.44 17.41 -8.98
CA PRO A 205 -9.28 18.62 -8.96
C PRO A 205 -10.79 18.36 -9.00
N ASP A 206 -11.21 17.27 -9.66
CA ASP A 206 -12.59 16.77 -9.75
C ASP A 206 -13.02 15.96 -8.50
N GLY A 207 -12.08 15.66 -7.60
CA GLY A 207 -12.26 14.80 -6.44
C GLY A 207 -12.28 13.30 -6.71
N SER A 208 -12.02 12.79 -7.93
CA SER A 208 -11.98 11.35 -8.17
C SER A 208 -10.70 10.69 -7.65
N GLY A 209 -9.57 11.40 -7.72
CA GLY A 209 -8.29 11.01 -7.14
C GLY A 209 -7.32 10.36 -8.13
N VAL A 210 -6.05 10.35 -7.74
CA VAL A 210 -4.95 9.71 -8.47
C VAL A 210 -4.11 8.86 -7.52
N LEU A 211 -3.56 7.77 -8.05
CA LEU A 211 -2.49 7.01 -7.40
C LEU A 211 -1.15 7.60 -7.85
N LEU A 212 -0.39 8.15 -6.91
CA LEU A 212 0.96 8.67 -7.16
C LEU A 212 1.99 7.58 -6.86
N SER A 213 2.88 7.36 -7.82
CA SER A 213 4.01 6.43 -7.74
C SER A 213 5.25 7.05 -8.37
N ARG A 214 6.40 6.39 -8.24
CA ARG A 214 7.64 6.79 -8.94
C ARG A 214 7.56 6.69 -10.46
N ALA A 215 6.66 5.85 -11.00
CA ALA A 215 6.44 5.75 -12.44
C ALA A 215 5.57 6.89 -12.98
N GLY A 216 4.95 7.69 -12.10
CA GLY A 216 4.05 8.77 -12.44
C GLY A 216 2.69 8.66 -11.71
N PRO A 217 1.79 9.62 -12.00
CA PRO A 217 0.39 9.55 -11.61
C PRO A 217 -0.38 8.55 -12.47
N GLU A 218 -1.23 7.74 -11.84
CA GLU A 218 -2.22 6.88 -12.48
C GLU A 218 -3.62 7.35 -12.05
N ALA A 219 -4.51 7.63 -13.00
CA ALA A 219 -5.83 8.15 -12.72
C ALA A 219 -6.76 7.06 -12.13
N LEU A 220 -7.53 7.39 -11.09
CA LEU A 220 -8.51 6.45 -10.53
C LEU A 220 -9.84 6.43 -11.30
N ALA A 221 -10.09 7.51 -12.05
CA ALA A 221 -11.19 7.70 -12.98
C ALA A 221 -10.69 8.55 -14.17
N GLU A 222 -11.42 9.59 -14.57
CA GLU A 222 -11.10 10.43 -15.75
C GLU A 222 -10.16 11.63 -15.43
N ALA A 223 -9.53 11.67 -14.25
CA ALA A 223 -8.74 12.82 -13.81
C ALA A 223 -7.34 12.94 -14.45
N ASP A 224 -7.00 14.14 -14.91
CA ASP A 224 -5.71 14.52 -15.52
C ASP A 224 -4.54 14.74 -14.52
N GLY A 225 -4.65 14.28 -13.27
CA GLY A 225 -3.55 14.38 -12.28
C GLY A 225 -3.96 14.81 -10.87
N PRO A 226 -2.99 14.96 -9.94
CA PRO A 226 -3.25 15.42 -8.58
C PRO A 226 -3.59 16.92 -8.55
N ALA A 227 -4.52 17.31 -7.68
CA ALA A 227 -4.83 18.73 -7.42
C ALA A 227 -3.61 19.51 -6.89
N CYS A 228 -2.69 18.81 -6.22
CA CYS A 228 -1.43 19.35 -5.74
C CYS A 228 -0.29 18.81 -6.63
N THR A 229 0.07 19.56 -7.68
CA THR A 229 0.99 19.09 -8.74
C THR A 229 2.37 18.71 -8.22
N ALA A 230 2.91 19.46 -7.25
CA ALA A 230 4.18 19.16 -6.57
C ALA A 230 4.25 17.73 -5.98
N LEU A 231 3.12 17.07 -5.68
CA LEU A 231 3.15 15.70 -5.15
C LEU A 231 3.68 14.67 -6.15
N ALA A 232 3.46 14.89 -7.46
CA ALA A 232 4.01 14.03 -8.50
C ALA A 232 5.54 14.18 -8.61
N GLU A 233 6.04 15.41 -8.46
CA GLU A 233 7.49 15.69 -8.43
C GLU A 233 8.14 15.05 -7.20
N VAL A 234 7.55 15.26 -6.02
CA VAL A 234 7.99 14.67 -4.74
C VAL A 234 8.08 13.14 -4.79
N ALA A 235 7.17 12.46 -5.52
CA ALA A 235 7.23 11.01 -5.75
C ALA A 235 8.53 10.53 -6.41
N THR A 236 9.10 11.33 -7.32
CA THR A 236 10.35 10.99 -7.99
C THR A 236 11.58 11.18 -7.10
N GLN A 237 11.49 12.06 -6.09
CA GLN A 237 12.62 12.46 -5.23
C GLN A 237 12.79 11.57 -3.98
N PHE A 238 11.79 10.76 -3.61
CA PHE A 238 11.87 9.94 -2.40
C PHE A 238 12.79 8.70 -2.55
N PRO A 239 13.73 8.46 -1.60
CA PRO A 239 14.50 7.21 -1.51
C PRO A 239 13.62 5.95 -1.35
N GLU A 240 14.17 4.77 -1.65
CA GLU A 240 13.42 3.50 -1.67
C GLU A 240 12.81 3.14 -0.31
N GLU A 241 13.46 3.58 0.77
CA GLU A 241 13.08 3.33 2.17
C GLU A 241 11.90 4.20 2.64
N VAL A 242 11.58 5.26 1.90
CA VAL A 242 10.50 6.19 2.25
C VAL A 242 9.19 5.66 1.68
N ARG A 243 8.17 5.59 2.53
CA ARG A 243 6.80 5.24 2.14
C ARG A 243 5.85 6.34 2.57
N VAL A 244 5.11 6.90 1.61
CA VAL A 244 4.03 7.83 1.91
C VAL A 244 2.84 7.03 2.41
N ARG A 245 2.46 7.25 3.67
CA ARG A 245 1.29 6.61 4.28
C ARG A 245 0.01 7.37 4.01
N ARG A 246 0.04 8.70 3.89
CA ARG A 246 -1.15 9.53 3.63
C ARG A 246 -0.75 10.86 3.00
N ALA A 247 -1.56 11.35 2.06
CA ALA A 247 -1.58 12.75 1.64
C ALA A 247 -2.88 13.40 2.13
N GLU A 248 -2.77 14.52 2.85
CA GLU A 248 -3.90 15.24 3.43
C GLU A 248 -3.81 16.73 3.05
N PRO A 249 -4.74 17.24 2.21
CA PRO A 249 -4.82 18.66 1.92
C PRO A 249 -5.14 19.44 3.20
N LEU A 250 -4.33 20.44 3.51
CA LEU A 250 -4.55 21.36 4.63
C LEU A 250 -5.09 22.72 4.17
N ALA A 251 -4.75 23.12 2.94
CA ALA A 251 -5.28 24.29 2.24
C ALA A 251 -5.21 24.04 0.72
N PRO A 252 -5.86 24.86 -0.14
CA PRO A 252 -5.78 24.70 -1.59
C PRO A 252 -4.35 24.71 -2.16
N ASP A 253 -3.42 25.38 -1.47
CA ASP A 253 -2.01 25.52 -1.84
C ASP A 253 -1.05 24.61 -1.05
N LEU A 254 -1.54 23.80 -0.10
CA LEU A 254 -0.73 23.05 0.86
C LEU A 254 -1.27 21.65 1.14
N THR A 255 -0.43 20.62 0.90
CA THR A 255 -0.69 19.24 1.32
C THR A 255 0.31 18.80 2.37
N GLN A 256 -0.15 18.11 3.41
CA GLN A 256 0.72 17.40 4.35
C GLN A 256 0.85 15.93 3.94
N LEU A 257 2.08 15.44 3.85
CA LEU A 257 2.39 14.03 3.69
C LEU A 257 2.77 13.43 5.04
N ALA A 258 2.10 12.35 5.43
CA ALA A 258 2.56 11.46 6.49
C ALA A 258 3.45 10.38 5.87
N LEU A 259 4.73 10.39 6.22
CA LEU A 259 5.77 9.50 5.70
C LEU A 259 6.15 8.47 6.76
N ALA A 260 6.68 7.34 6.32
CA ALA A 260 7.45 6.41 7.14
C ALA A 260 8.82 6.18 6.51
N VAL A 261 9.86 6.33 7.33
CA VAL A 261 11.26 6.02 6.99
C VAL A 261 11.67 4.87 7.89
N GLY A 262 11.53 3.64 7.38
CA GLY A 262 11.40 2.44 8.23
C GLY A 262 10.24 2.60 9.22
N ASP A 263 10.51 2.40 10.52
CA ASP A 263 9.53 2.56 11.61
C ASP A 263 9.40 3.99 12.15
N ARG A 264 10.13 4.97 11.59
CA ARG A 264 10.09 6.37 12.02
C ARG A 264 9.03 7.13 11.21
N PRO A 265 7.93 7.60 11.83
CA PRO A 265 7.03 8.52 11.15
C PRO A 265 7.72 9.88 10.98
N VAL A 266 7.42 10.54 9.87
CA VAL A 266 7.86 11.91 9.57
C VAL A 266 6.69 12.61 8.89
N GLN A 267 6.41 13.87 9.21
CA GLN A 267 5.51 14.69 8.40
C GLN A 267 6.29 15.65 7.52
N LEU A 268 5.84 15.81 6.28
CA LEU A 268 6.36 16.77 5.32
C LEU A 268 5.21 17.64 4.84
N LEU A 269 5.30 18.95 5.06
CA LEU A 269 4.39 19.92 4.47
C LEU A 269 4.91 20.30 3.08
N VAL A 270 4.08 20.13 2.04
CA VAL A 270 4.43 20.36 0.63
C VAL A 270 3.56 21.49 0.06
N PRO A 271 4.15 22.64 -0.32
CA PRO A 271 3.49 23.66 -1.13
C PRO A 271 3.22 23.14 -2.54
N CYS A 272 1.98 23.25 -3.00
CA CYS A 272 1.54 22.59 -4.24
C CYS A 272 2.17 23.17 -5.52
N GLY A 273 2.67 24.41 -5.47
CA GLY A 273 3.36 25.05 -6.60
C GLY A 273 4.89 24.99 -6.56
N ASP A 274 5.50 24.47 -5.49
CA ASP A 274 6.97 24.38 -5.36
C ASP A 274 7.39 23.39 -4.28
N HIS A 275 7.87 22.20 -4.68
CA HIS A 275 8.30 21.17 -3.75
C HIS A 275 9.62 21.50 -3.03
N TYR A 276 10.48 22.37 -3.56
CA TYR A 276 11.74 22.76 -2.89
C TYR A 276 11.49 23.54 -1.60
N ARG A 277 10.30 24.15 -1.48
CA ARG A 277 9.80 24.84 -0.28
C ARG A 277 9.08 23.92 0.71
N SER A 278 9.16 22.59 0.52
CA SER A 278 8.63 21.64 1.50
C SER A 278 9.36 21.77 2.84
N THR A 279 8.68 21.45 3.95
CA THR A 279 9.22 21.62 5.31
C THR A 279 8.90 20.41 6.19
N VAL A 280 9.87 19.95 6.98
CA VAL A 280 9.67 18.79 7.89
C VAL A 280 8.95 19.24 9.16
N TRP A 281 8.11 18.37 9.71
CA TRP A 281 7.41 18.55 10.99
C TRP A 281 6.81 19.95 11.18
N THR A 282 6.22 20.48 10.11
CA THR A 282 5.63 21.82 10.06
C THR A 282 4.13 21.71 9.79
N LEU A 283 3.36 22.54 10.51
CA LEU A 283 1.92 22.59 10.47
C LEU A 283 1.45 24.05 10.27
N PRO A 284 0.74 24.38 9.18
CA PRO A 284 0.11 25.67 9.01
C PRO A 284 -1.13 25.79 9.91
N LEU A 285 -1.30 26.95 10.53
CA LEU A 285 -2.47 27.27 11.36
C LEU A 285 -3.10 28.56 10.82
N ASP A 286 -4.32 28.46 10.29
CA ASP A 286 -5.09 29.64 9.90
C ASP A 286 -5.66 30.33 11.14
N VAL A 287 -5.43 31.63 11.26
CA VAL A 287 -5.86 32.47 12.38
C VAL A 287 -6.56 33.75 11.90
N ALA A 288 -6.98 33.81 10.63
CA ALA A 288 -7.61 34.99 10.04
C ALA A 288 -8.90 35.41 10.76
N ASP A 289 -9.67 34.45 11.29
CA ASP A 289 -10.94 34.68 11.99
C ASP A 289 -10.76 35.22 13.43
N ARG A 290 -9.54 35.18 13.99
CA ARG A 290 -9.31 35.37 15.43
C ARG A 290 -9.52 36.81 15.88
N ALA A 291 -10.36 36.96 16.90
CA ALA A 291 -10.45 38.21 17.66
C ALA A 291 -9.09 38.58 18.30
N ARG A 292 -8.30 37.58 18.72
CA ARG A 292 -6.96 37.80 19.27
C ARG A 292 -6.00 38.36 18.23
N LEU A 293 -5.99 37.83 16.99
CA LEU A 293 -5.21 38.38 15.89
C LEU A 293 -5.59 39.82 15.60
N ARG A 294 -6.89 40.14 15.51
CA ARG A 294 -7.36 41.53 15.29
C ARG A 294 -6.78 42.50 16.32
N ALA A 295 -6.75 42.11 17.61
CA ALA A 295 -6.18 42.92 18.69
C ALA A 295 -4.65 43.11 18.63
N VAL A 296 -3.91 42.21 17.97
CA VAL A 296 -2.43 42.30 17.83
C VAL A 296 -1.97 42.48 16.37
N SER A 297 -2.87 42.87 15.48
CA SER A 297 -2.68 42.91 14.02
C SER A 297 -1.57 43.84 13.54
N GLN A 298 -1.17 44.83 14.34
CA GLN A 298 -0.03 45.72 14.07
C GLN A 298 1.33 45.08 14.43
N LEU A 299 1.32 43.98 15.18
CA LEU A 299 2.50 43.32 15.76
C LEU A 299 2.75 41.92 15.17
N VAL A 300 1.70 41.26 14.65
CA VAL A 300 1.78 39.94 13.99
C VAL A 300 1.59 40.11 12.49
N ALA A 301 2.57 39.68 11.70
CA ALA A 301 2.71 40.03 10.29
C ALA A 301 1.80 39.24 9.33
N ARG A 302 1.23 38.10 9.75
CA ARG A 302 0.44 37.21 8.88
C ARG A 302 -0.76 36.59 9.59
N ASN A 303 -1.78 36.26 8.81
CA ASN A 303 -2.99 35.54 9.22
C ASN A 303 -2.85 34.00 9.20
N ARG A 304 -1.68 33.47 8.82
CA ARG A 304 -1.35 32.04 8.83
C ARG A 304 -0.02 31.86 9.56
N LEU A 305 -0.06 31.16 10.68
CA LEU A 305 1.14 30.84 11.46
C LEU A 305 1.72 29.50 10.98
N SER A 306 3.03 29.31 11.15
CA SER A 306 3.67 27.99 11.09
C SER A 306 4.04 27.53 12.49
N LEU A 307 3.53 26.38 12.89
CA LEU A 307 4.06 25.62 14.02
C LEU A 307 5.06 24.61 13.47
N SER A 308 6.28 24.58 13.99
CA SER A 308 7.31 23.62 13.62
C SER A 308 7.85 22.88 14.85
N LEU A 309 8.45 21.72 14.60
CA LEU A 309 9.13 20.92 15.60
C LEU A 309 10.49 20.46 15.06
N GLU A 310 11.56 20.86 15.75
CA GLU A 310 12.94 20.50 15.41
C GLU A 310 13.65 20.03 16.69
N ASP A 311 14.21 18.81 16.67
CA ASP A 311 14.86 18.15 17.82
C ASP A 311 14.04 18.21 19.14
N GLY A 312 12.72 18.07 19.01
CA GLY A 312 11.77 18.14 20.13
C GLY A 312 11.43 19.57 20.58
N THR A 313 12.09 20.60 20.05
CA THR A 313 11.77 22.00 20.32
C THR A 313 10.61 22.43 19.44
N VAL A 314 9.50 22.83 20.06
CA VAL A 314 8.35 23.40 19.36
C VAL A 314 8.58 24.88 19.15
N ALA A 315 8.39 25.37 17.92
CA ALA A 315 8.37 26.78 17.61
C ALA A 315 7.05 27.18 16.93
N VAL A 316 6.64 28.44 17.10
CA VAL A 316 5.52 29.05 16.37
C VAL A 316 6.01 30.35 15.76
N SER A 317 5.61 30.65 14.53
CA SER A 317 6.05 31.83 13.80
C SER A 317 4.96 32.38 12.88
N ASP A 318 4.99 33.68 12.62
CA ASP A 318 4.23 34.36 11.57
C ASP A 318 5.04 34.56 10.27
N GLY A 319 6.24 33.98 10.20
CA GLY A 319 7.20 34.15 9.10
C GLY A 319 8.06 35.41 9.17
N ARG A 320 7.91 36.25 10.21
CA ARG A 320 8.81 37.37 10.53
C ARG A 320 9.44 37.19 11.91
N SER A 321 8.61 36.97 12.93
CA SER A 321 9.00 36.72 14.31
C SER A 321 8.72 35.28 14.71
N GLY A 322 9.43 34.78 15.71
CA GLY A 322 9.28 33.44 16.27
C GLY A 322 9.05 33.46 17.78
N ILE A 323 8.48 32.38 18.29
CA ILE A 323 8.54 32.00 19.71
C ILE A 323 8.86 30.51 19.81
N THR A 324 9.60 30.11 20.83
CA THR A 324 9.89 28.71 21.14
C THR A 324 9.20 28.29 22.44
N ALA A 325 8.81 27.01 22.53
CA ALA A 325 8.32 26.45 23.77
C ALA A 325 9.48 26.32 24.79
N PRO A 326 9.25 26.62 26.09
CA PRO A 326 10.30 26.58 27.10
C PRO A 326 10.75 25.16 27.48
N GLN A 327 10.07 24.13 26.96
CA GLN A 327 10.38 22.72 27.20
C GLN A 327 10.54 21.98 25.88
N THR A 328 11.69 21.34 25.71
CA THR A 328 11.95 20.39 24.62
C THR A 328 11.23 19.07 24.91
N LEU A 329 10.48 18.55 23.95
CA LEU A 329 9.77 17.28 24.03
C LEU A 329 10.76 16.12 23.94
N LYS A 330 10.89 15.33 25.02
CA LYS A 330 11.86 14.22 25.14
C LYS A 330 11.25 12.86 24.79
N GLU A 331 10.58 12.77 23.65
CA GLU A 331 9.99 11.51 23.16
C GLU A 331 9.85 11.47 21.63
N GLN A 332 9.57 10.28 21.09
CA GLN A 332 9.33 10.14 19.66
C GLN A 332 7.96 10.75 19.29
N ILE A 333 7.98 11.81 18.49
CA ILE A 333 6.75 12.39 17.93
C ILE A 333 6.22 11.51 16.80
N ARG A 334 4.90 11.33 16.78
CA ARG A 334 4.14 10.51 15.84
C ARG A 334 3.36 11.34 14.83
N ALA A 335 2.78 12.46 15.25
CA ALA A 335 2.04 13.39 14.39
C ALA A 335 1.89 14.80 15.00
N LEU A 336 1.83 15.82 14.16
CA LEU A 336 1.32 17.16 14.41
C LEU A 336 -0.02 17.30 13.67
N VAL A 337 -1.08 17.64 14.38
CA VAL A 337 -2.46 17.69 13.85
C VAL A 337 -3.12 19.00 14.27
N PRO A 338 -3.74 19.77 13.35
CA PRO A 338 -4.48 20.97 13.72
C PRO A 338 -5.87 20.58 14.25
N THR A 339 -6.43 21.34 15.20
CA THR A 339 -7.89 21.28 15.41
C THR A 339 -8.61 21.82 14.18
N ARG A 340 -9.85 21.38 13.91
CA ARG A 340 -10.63 21.84 12.74
C ARG A 340 -10.80 23.36 12.66
N ASP A 341 -10.87 24.00 13.81
CA ASP A 341 -10.97 25.46 13.95
C ASP A 341 -9.61 26.15 14.04
N ALA A 342 -8.50 25.41 14.04
CA ALA A 342 -7.11 25.82 14.29
C ALA A 342 -6.83 26.53 15.63
N ARG A 343 -7.75 26.46 16.62
CA ARG A 343 -7.56 27.08 17.95
C ARG A 343 -6.51 26.36 18.80
N ALA A 344 -6.19 25.13 18.45
CA ALA A 344 -5.03 24.46 18.97
C ALA A 344 -4.33 23.61 17.90
N ALA A 345 -3.07 23.29 18.15
CA ALA A 345 -2.39 22.18 17.51
C ALA A 345 -2.15 21.08 18.54
N LEU A 346 -2.29 19.83 18.10
CA LEU A 346 -2.00 18.64 18.88
C LEU A 346 -0.68 18.04 18.39
N ILE A 347 0.24 17.79 19.32
CA ILE A 347 1.47 17.04 19.06
C ILE A 347 1.31 15.69 19.75
N LEU A 348 1.16 14.65 18.94
CA LEU A 348 1.01 13.27 19.39
C LEU A 348 2.41 12.70 19.58
N GLY A 349 2.82 12.54 20.84
CA GLY A 349 3.99 11.75 21.22
C GLY A 349 3.69 10.25 21.20
N GLN A 350 4.68 9.45 21.59
CA GLN A 350 4.55 8.02 21.86
C GLN A 350 3.97 7.74 23.25
N ARG A 351 4.11 8.69 24.19
CA ARG A 351 3.77 8.56 25.62
C ARG A 351 2.84 9.67 26.10
N ALA A 352 2.88 10.87 25.50
CA ALA A 352 2.01 11.98 25.87
C ALA A 352 1.34 12.65 24.65
N LEU A 353 0.26 13.37 24.92
CA LEU A 353 -0.41 14.26 23.98
C LEU A 353 -0.21 15.70 24.45
N TYR A 354 0.44 16.53 23.63
CA TYR A 354 0.62 17.95 23.91
C TYR A 354 -0.38 18.78 23.13
N ARG A 355 -0.91 19.84 23.77
CA ARG A 355 -1.80 20.81 23.15
C ARG A 355 -1.14 22.19 23.16
N ILE A 356 -0.89 22.75 21.99
CA ILE A 356 -0.44 24.13 21.81
C ILE A 356 -1.66 25.01 21.58
N ASP A 357 -1.84 26.03 22.42
CA ASP A 357 -2.97 26.97 22.32
C ASP A 357 -2.62 28.14 21.40
N THR A 358 -3.35 28.29 20.30
CA THR A 358 -2.99 29.22 19.22
C THR A 358 -3.24 30.69 19.61
N ASP A 359 -4.26 30.98 20.42
CA ASP A 359 -4.53 32.35 20.89
C ASP A 359 -3.50 32.79 21.94
N ARG A 360 -3.00 31.87 22.77
CA ARG A 360 -1.83 32.12 23.62
C ARG A 360 -0.57 32.34 22.79
N ALA A 361 -0.34 31.56 21.73
CA ALA A 361 0.80 31.74 20.83
C ALA A 361 0.79 33.12 20.14
N LEU A 362 -0.36 33.57 19.61
CA LEU A 362 -0.53 34.93 19.07
C LEU A 362 -0.16 36.03 20.08
N SER A 363 -0.56 35.83 21.34
CA SER A 363 -0.27 36.77 22.43
C SER A 363 1.22 36.91 22.72
N LEU A 364 1.96 35.81 22.60
CA LEU A 364 3.41 35.75 22.85
C LEU A 364 4.20 36.24 21.63
N LEU A 365 3.78 35.89 20.41
CA LEU A 365 4.37 36.39 19.17
C LEU A 365 4.33 37.93 19.09
N ALA A 366 3.22 38.55 19.49
CA ALA A 366 3.07 40.01 19.54
C ALA A 366 4.05 40.71 20.51
N GLN A 367 4.65 39.95 21.45
CA GLN A 367 5.66 40.45 22.40
C GLN A 367 7.09 40.04 21.98
N SER A 368 7.23 39.12 21.03
CA SER A 368 8.52 38.59 20.61
C SER A 368 9.29 39.57 19.73
N ARG A 369 10.61 39.56 19.89
CA ARG A 369 11.58 40.21 19.00
C ARG A 369 12.49 39.19 18.31
N ASP A 370 12.32 37.91 18.62
CA ASP A 370 13.15 36.85 18.07
C ASP A 370 12.76 36.61 16.61
N PRO A 371 13.73 36.40 15.70
CA PRO A 371 13.44 36.15 14.30
C PRO A 371 12.68 34.82 14.12
N ALA A 372 11.91 34.72 13.05
CA ALA A 372 11.29 33.47 12.63
C ALA A 372 12.35 32.35 12.48
N PRO A 373 12.11 31.13 13.00
CA PRO A 373 13.01 30.01 12.80
C PRO A 373 13.09 29.65 11.31
N ALA A 374 14.29 29.31 10.84
CA ALA A 374 14.50 28.89 9.46
C ALA A 374 13.93 27.48 9.24
N LEU A 375 12.77 27.39 8.59
CA LEU A 375 12.17 26.10 8.26
C LEU A 375 12.91 25.48 7.07
N THR A 376 13.34 24.23 7.22
CA THR A 376 14.02 23.47 6.16
C THR A 376 13.29 22.18 5.82
N GLY A 377 13.51 21.71 4.60
CA GLY A 377 12.96 20.46 4.07
C GLY A 377 14.06 19.54 3.53
N PRO A 378 13.72 18.27 3.25
CA PRO A 378 14.66 17.34 2.60
C PRO A 378 15.04 17.79 1.18
N PHE A 379 14.20 18.65 0.57
CA PHE A 379 14.38 19.21 -0.77
C PHE A 379 14.90 20.66 -0.74
N ALA A 380 15.50 21.12 0.36
CA ALA A 380 15.94 22.51 0.50
C ALA A 380 17.23 22.83 -0.29
N LYS A 381 17.17 22.77 -1.63
CA LYS A 381 18.07 23.40 -2.63
C LYS A 381 17.68 22.96 -4.07
N PRO A 382 17.98 23.76 -5.11
CA PRO A 382 18.89 24.90 -5.10
C PRO A 382 18.23 26.26 -5.30
N ILE A 383 18.69 27.24 -4.53
CA ILE A 383 18.59 28.65 -4.91
C ILE A 383 19.32 28.79 -6.25
N VAL A 384 18.59 29.05 -7.33
CA VAL A 384 19.15 29.71 -8.51
C VAL A 384 19.01 31.21 -8.23
N PRO A 385 20.08 31.92 -7.80
CA PRO A 385 20.04 33.36 -7.90
C PRO A 385 19.89 33.69 -9.38
N ALA A 386 18.93 34.57 -9.73
CA ALA A 386 18.83 35.06 -11.10
C ALA A 386 20.23 35.54 -11.52
N ALA A 387 20.79 34.92 -12.57
CA ALA A 387 22.13 35.24 -12.99
C ALA A 387 22.21 36.75 -13.24
N PRO A 388 23.13 37.49 -12.59
CA PRO A 388 23.22 38.92 -12.80
C PRO A 388 23.43 39.16 -14.30
N ALA A 389 22.60 40.05 -14.87
CA ALA A 389 22.62 40.31 -16.31
C ALA A 389 24.06 40.53 -16.79
N PRO A 390 24.49 39.89 -17.90
CA PRO A 390 25.90 39.81 -18.23
C PRO A 390 26.47 41.21 -18.44
N ALA A 391 27.36 41.62 -17.53
CA ALA A 391 28.12 42.85 -17.68
C ALA A 391 28.90 42.83 -19.01
N PRO A 392 28.99 43.95 -19.73
CA PRO A 392 29.64 43.99 -21.04
C PRO A 392 31.11 43.57 -20.95
N ARG A 393 31.51 42.66 -21.84
CA ARG A 393 32.84 42.01 -21.81
C ARG A 393 34.00 43.02 -21.94
N PRO A 394 34.95 43.06 -20.99
CA PRO A 394 36.26 43.66 -21.21
C PRO A 394 37.11 42.80 -22.17
N LYS A 395 37.97 43.44 -22.97
CA LYS A 395 38.81 42.78 -24.01
C LYS A 395 39.98 41.95 -23.42
N PRO A 396 40.57 41.00 -24.18
CA PRO A 396 41.65 40.12 -23.69
C PRO A 396 42.98 40.83 -23.34
N LYS A 397 43.80 40.17 -22.51
CA LYS A 397 44.99 40.70 -21.83
C LYS A 397 46.32 40.57 -22.61
N ALA A 398 47.31 41.38 -22.22
CA ALA A 398 48.75 41.12 -22.39
C ALA A 398 49.41 40.66 -21.05
N PRO A 399 50.61 40.03 -21.03
CA PRO A 399 51.02 39.16 -19.91
C PRO A 399 52.18 39.64 -18.98
N ARG A 400 52.05 39.29 -17.68
CA ARG A 400 53.04 38.88 -16.63
C ARG A 400 54.48 39.46 -16.56
N PRO A 401 55.00 39.76 -15.33
CA PRO A 401 55.68 38.74 -14.48
C PRO A 401 55.18 38.75 -13.00
N ARG A 402 55.16 37.68 -12.18
CA ARG A 402 56.13 36.63 -11.73
C ARG A 402 57.09 37.05 -10.59
N SER A 403 56.66 36.84 -9.34
CA SER A 403 57.44 36.57 -8.10
C SER A 403 56.46 36.30 -6.94
N ALA A 404 56.86 35.87 -5.73
CA ALA A 404 57.57 34.63 -5.36
C ALA A 404 57.10 34.20 -3.95
N ARG A 405 57.19 32.92 -3.59
CA ARG A 405 56.83 32.37 -2.25
C ARG A 405 57.99 32.55 -1.27
N PRO A 406 57.71 32.83 0.01
CA PRO A 406 58.48 32.21 1.08
C PRO A 406 57.61 31.62 2.23
N GLU A 407 58.24 30.73 2.98
CA GLU A 407 57.77 30.00 4.18
C GLU A 407 59.06 29.52 4.90
N PRO A 408 59.04 29.00 6.14
CA PRO A 408 58.65 29.60 7.42
C PRO A 408 59.87 29.76 8.39
N GLN A 409 59.73 30.46 9.53
CA GLN A 409 60.65 30.32 10.69
C GLN A 409 59.95 30.53 12.06
N PRO A 410 60.53 30.05 13.19
CA PRO A 410 59.78 29.71 14.42
C PRO A 410 59.98 30.67 15.62
N SER A 411 59.38 30.28 16.76
CA SER A 411 59.22 30.99 18.05
C SER A 411 60.48 31.45 18.78
N PRO A 412 60.30 32.33 19.78
CA PRO A 412 60.79 31.99 21.12
C PRO A 412 59.80 32.22 22.29
N GLN A 413 60.12 31.59 23.41
CA GLN A 413 59.60 31.69 24.80
C GLN A 413 60.84 31.92 25.71
N PRO A 414 60.76 32.00 27.07
CA PRO A 414 59.66 32.34 27.99
C PRO A 414 60.09 33.31 29.15
N ALA A 415 59.14 33.74 30.00
CA ALA A 415 59.25 33.96 31.47
C ALA A 415 57.93 34.58 31.98
N GLU A 416 57.47 34.52 33.24
CA GLU A 416 57.51 33.60 34.40
C GLU A 416 56.66 34.33 35.51
N VAL A 417 56.37 33.66 36.64
CA VAL A 417 55.75 34.19 37.90
C VAL A 417 54.21 34.29 37.86
N ALA A 418 53.41 33.77 38.80
CA ALA A 418 53.66 32.94 40.00
C ALA A 418 52.40 32.11 40.43
N THR A 419 52.59 31.18 41.38
CA THR A 419 51.56 30.46 42.15
C THR A 419 51.48 31.03 43.59
N PRO A 420 50.40 30.80 44.37
CA PRO A 420 50.48 29.66 45.32
C PRO A 420 49.18 28.89 45.63
N ALA A 421 49.42 27.62 45.95
CA ALA A 421 48.67 26.59 46.69
C ALA A 421 47.31 26.86 47.39
N GLY A 422 46.46 25.83 47.37
CA GLY A 422 45.27 25.68 48.24
C GLY A 422 44.58 24.31 48.11
N SER A 423 45.13 23.26 48.73
CA SER A 423 44.59 21.89 48.68
C SER A 423 43.45 21.64 49.68
N LYS A 424 42.42 20.87 49.28
CA LYS A 424 41.56 20.05 50.18
C LYS A 424 41.11 18.74 49.48
N ASP A 425 40.79 17.74 50.30
CA ASP A 425 40.79 16.30 50.01
C ASP A 425 39.76 15.72 49.02
N PRO A 426 40.03 14.50 48.48
CA PRO A 426 39.12 13.78 47.58
C PRO A 426 38.01 13.02 48.32
N ALA A 427 36.79 13.06 47.76
CA ALA A 427 35.66 12.25 48.23
C ALA A 427 35.77 10.76 47.78
N PRO A 428 35.26 9.79 48.56
CA PRO A 428 35.58 8.37 48.39
C PRO A 428 34.75 7.64 47.33
N ARG A 429 35.37 6.64 46.67
CA ARG A 429 34.67 5.62 45.86
C ARG A 429 33.84 4.69 46.76
N PRO A 430 32.60 4.32 46.36
CA PRO A 430 31.89 3.22 47.01
C PRO A 430 32.47 1.85 46.59
N ALA A 431 32.59 0.94 47.54
CA ALA A 431 33.05 -0.44 47.34
C ALA A 431 31.95 -1.34 46.73
N PRO A 432 32.30 -2.42 46.01
CA PRO A 432 31.34 -3.35 45.44
C PRO A 432 30.60 -4.15 46.53
N ARG A 433 29.28 -4.31 46.39
CA ARG A 433 28.47 -5.20 47.25
C ARG A 433 28.66 -6.68 46.85
N PRO A 434 28.54 -7.62 47.81
CA PRO A 434 28.69 -9.05 47.53
C PRO A 434 27.57 -9.59 46.63
N ALA A 435 27.89 -10.63 45.87
CA ALA A 435 26.97 -11.29 44.96
C ALA A 435 25.79 -11.94 45.73
N ALA A 436 24.58 -11.43 45.51
CA ALA A 436 23.36 -12.09 45.96
C ALA A 436 23.07 -13.32 45.08
N ALA A 437 22.41 -14.32 45.67
CA ALA A 437 21.99 -15.52 44.97
C ALA A 437 21.04 -15.20 43.80
N LYS A 438 20.95 -16.12 42.82
CA LYS A 438 20.02 -16.02 41.69
C LYS A 438 18.58 -15.89 42.22
N PRO A 439 17.81 -14.86 41.80
CA PRO A 439 16.37 -14.86 42.02
C PRO A 439 15.72 -15.99 41.22
N ASP A 440 14.67 -16.60 41.77
CA ASP A 440 13.74 -17.41 40.99
C ASP A 440 13.10 -16.55 39.89
N PRO A 441 12.76 -17.12 38.71
CA PRO A 441 12.23 -16.34 37.60
C PRO A 441 10.84 -15.79 37.93
N GLU A 442 10.78 -14.48 38.15
CA GLU A 442 9.55 -13.70 38.24
C GLU A 442 8.67 -13.98 37.00
N PRO A 443 7.33 -14.12 37.15
CA PRO A 443 6.45 -14.40 36.01
C PRO A 443 6.46 -13.22 35.04
N ASP A 444 6.85 -13.46 33.79
CA ASP A 444 6.99 -12.42 32.78
C ASP A 444 5.62 -12.04 32.22
N THR A 445 5.09 -10.92 32.71
CA THR A 445 3.82 -10.33 32.27
C THR A 445 3.99 -9.28 31.17
N GLY A 446 5.10 -9.30 30.42
CA GLY A 446 5.30 -8.42 29.27
C GLY A 446 4.24 -8.62 28.17
N PRO A 447 4.03 -7.63 27.29
CA PRO A 447 3.12 -7.80 26.17
C PRO A 447 3.65 -8.89 25.19
N PRO A 448 2.76 -9.66 24.54
CA PRO A 448 3.15 -10.66 23.58
C PRO A 448 3.82 -10.01 22.35
N VAL A 449 4.94 -10.56 21.91
CA VAL A 449 5.67 -10.03 20.75
C VAL A 449 5.16 -10.62 19.43
N GLN A 450 5.14 -9.78 18.40
CA GLN A 450 4.87 -10.22 17.03
C GLN A 450 6.14 -10.87 16.45
N LEU A 451 6.06 -12.17 16.15
CA LEU A 451 7.18 -12.94 15.62
C LEU A 451 7.28 -12.77 14.10
N THR A 452 8.49 -12.54 13.58
CA THR A 452 8.77 -12.66 12.14
C THR A 452 8.71 -14.13 11.71
N TYR A 453 8.52 -14.38 10.40
CA TYR A 453 8.52 -15.75 9.85
C TYR A 453 9.75 -16.57 10.27
N GLN A 454 10.94 -15.99 10.21
CA GLN A 454 12.18 -16.66 10.63
C GLN A 454 12.20 -16.96 12.14
N GLN A 455 11.64 -16.08 12.98
CA GLN A 455 11.48 -16.33 14.41
C GLN A 455 10.48 -17.46 14.67
N VAL A 456 9.35 -17.52 13.95
CA VAL A 456 8.37 -18.61 14.09
C VAL A 456 8.99 -19.96 13.69
N VAL A 457 9.67 -20.02 12.54
CA VAL A 457 10.41 -21.23 12.09
C VAL A 457 11.38 -21.70 13.18
N ARG A 458 12.16 -20.77 13.76
CA ARG A 458 13.11 -21.11 14.82
C ARG A 458 12.42 -21.56 16.12
N VAL A 459 11.36 -20.88 16.55
CA VAL A 459 10.53 -21.26 17.71
C VAL A 459 9.93 -22.67 17.53
N GLN A 460 9.29 -22.96 16.39
CA GLN A 460 8.76 -24.29 16.09
C GLN A 460 9.85 -25.36 16.06
N ALA A 461 11.02 -25.07 15.47
CA ALA A 461 12.15 -26.00 15.44
C ALA A 461 12.67 -26.34 16.84
N VAL A 462 12.75 -25.35 17.74
CA VAL A 462 13.19 -25.55 19.13
C VAL A 462 12.13 -26.27 19.95
N LEU A 463 10.86 -25.88 19.86
CA LEU A 463 9.76 -26.59 20.53
C LEU A 463 9.64 -28.05 20.05
N ARG A 464 10.01 -28.35 18.81
CA ARG A 464 10.11 -29.73 18.29
C ARG A 464 11.34 -30.46 18.83
N LYS A 465 12.52 -29.83 18.88
CA LYS A 465 13.75 -30.36 19.52
C LYS A 465 13.50 -30.72 21.00
N GLN A 466 12.66 -29.95 21.69
CA GLN A 466 12.26 -30.18 23.08
C GLN A 466 11.02 -31.08 23.27
N GLY A 467 10.42 -31.60 22.19
CA GLY A 467 9.30 -32.57 22.25
C GLY A 467 7.89 -31.98 22.43
N PHE A 468 7.73 -30.66 22.58
CA PHE A 468 6.42 -30.00 22.71
C PHE A 468 5.65 -29.89 21.39
N TYR A 469 6.38 -29.66 20.29
CA TYR A 469 5.76 -29.45 18.97
C TYR A 469 5.92 -30.68 18.08
N LYS A 470 4.80 -31.28 17.67
CA LYS A 470 4.76 -32.48 16.80
C LYS A 470 4.42 -32.17 15.33
N GLY A 471 4.21 -30.89 15.00
CA GLY A 471 3.87 -30.45 13.65
C GLY A 471 5.08 -30.28 12.72
N MET A 472 4.81 -29.94 11.48
CA MET A 472 5.82 -29.50 10.51
C MET A 472 6.30 -28.09 10.87
N VAL A 473 7.61 -27.83 10.73
CA VAL A 473 8.14 -26.46 10.88
C VAL A 473 7.84 -25.70 9.59
N ASP A 474 6.72 -24.97 9.59
CA ASP A 474 6.13 -24.27 8.44
C ASP A 474 6.21 -22.73 8.55
N GLY A 475 6.58 -22.21 9.72
CA GLY A 475 6.63 -20.78 10.00
C GLY A 475 5.28 -20.13 10.31
N ILE A 476 4.24 -20.92 10.62
CA ILE A 476 2.88 -20.45 10.89
C ILE A 476 2.46 -20.77 12.34
N ILE A 477 2.09 -19.75 13.13
CA ILE A 477 1.53 -19.97 14.49
C ILE A 477 0.07 -20.46 14.39
N GLY A 478 -0.09 -21.75 14.12
CA GLY A 478 -1.37 -22.47 14.16
C GLY A 478 -1.75 -22.94 15.58
N PRO A 479 -2.89 -23.64 15.72
CA PRO A 479 -3.33 -24.20 17.01
C PRO A 479 -2.29 -25.10 17.67
N GLN A 480 -1.60 -25.95 16.89
CA GLN A 480 -0.54 -26.83 17.38
C GLN A 480 0.68 -26.05 17.90
N SER A 481 1.04 -24.92 17.28
CA SER A 481 2.14 -24.08 17.75
C SER A 481 1.78 -23.35 19.04
N ARG A 482 0.53 -22.85 19.17
CA ARG A 482 0.05 -22.26 20.43
C ARG A 482 0.04 -23.27 21.58
N ALA A 483 -0.47 -24.48 21.35
CA ALA A 483 -0.45 -25.55 22.36
C ALA A 483 0.98 -25.93 22.78
N ALA A 484 1.94 -25.96 21.84
CA ALA A 484 3.34 -26.21 22.16
C ALA A 484 4.00 -25.07 22.95
N ILE A 485 3.61 -23.81 22.71
CA ILE A 485 4.05 -22.66 23.50
C ILE A 485 3.47 -22.72 24.93
N GLN A 486 2.20 -23.11 25.08
CA GLN A 486 1.55 -23.30 26.39
C GLN A 486 2.25 -24.38 27.23
N ALA A 487 2.51 -25.55 26.64
CA ALA A 487 3.21 -26.63 27.32
C ALA A 487 4.66 -26.27 27.70
N TRP A 488 5.34 -25.45 26.89
CA TRP A 488 6.65 -24.89 27.25
C TRP A 488 6.54 -23.87 28.39
N GLN A 489 5.57 -22.94 28.35
CA GLN A 489 5.32 -21.97 29.42
C GLN A 489 5.05 -22.68 30.76
N GLU A 490 4.18 -23.70 30.76
CA GLU A 490 3.91 -24.54 31.94
C GLU A 490 5.20 -25.19 32.51
N ARG A 491 6.06 -25.74 31.66
CA ARG A 491 7.34 -26.34 32.11
C ARG A 491 8.29 -25.28 32.70
N GLU A 492 8.27 -24.05 32.19
CA GLU A 492 9.08 -22.93 32.72
C GLU A 492 8.45 -22.25 33.95
N GLY A 493 7.33 -22.75 34.47
CA GLY A 493 6.61 -22.15 35.62
C GLY A 493 5.87 -20.85 35.28
N GLN A 494 5.57 -20.62 34.00
CA GLN A 494 4.93 -19.42 33.46
C GLN A 494 3.46 -19.68 33.10
N THR A 495 2.64 -18.63 33.06
CA THR A 495 1.24 -18.72 32.65
C THR A 495 1.11 -19.19 31.19
N PRO A 496 0.31 -20.22 30.86
CA PRO A 496 0.13 -20.76 29.51
C PRO A 496 -0.74 -19.87 28.61
N THR A 497 -0.24 -18.69 28.26
CA THR A 497 -0.91 -17.74 27.36
C THR A 497 -0.93 -18.20 25.90
N GLY A 498 0.00 -19.08 25.49
CA GLY A 498 0.17 -19.52 24.11
C GLY A 498 0.74 -18.47 23.17
N ALA A 499 1.20 -17.33 23.72
CA ALA A 499 1.89 -16.26 23.02
C ALA A 499 3.14 -15.87 23.81
N LEU A 500 4.28 -15.78 23.12
CA LEU A 500 5.57 -15.44 23.74
C LEU A 500 5.68 -13.93 23.96
N THR A 501 6.23 -13.54 25.10
CA THR A 501 6.79 -12.20 25.35
C THR A 501 8.18 -12.06 24.72
N GLY A 502 8.78 -10.87 24.78
CA GLY A 502 10.14 -10.64 24.28
C GLY A 502 11.22 -11.45 25.02
N TRP A 503 11.12 -11.53 26.34
CA TRP A 503 12.07 -12.30 27.17
C TRP A 503 11.81 -13.82 27.07
N GLN A 504 10.55 -14.26 27.03
CA GLN A 504 10.21 -15.66 26.78
C GLN A 504 10.73 -16.14 25.42
N LEU A 505 10.64 -15.30 24.37
CA LEU A 505 11.21 -15.61 23.06
C LEU A 505 12.74 -15.80 23.14
N GLN A 506 13.46 -14.89 23.78
CA GLN A 506 14.92 -15.01 23.93
C GLN A 506 15.30 -16.29 24.68
N ARG A 507 14.68 -16.54 25.84
CA ARG A 507 14.90 -17.73 26.67
C ARG A 507 14.62 -19.03 25.91
N LEU A 508 13.51 -19.11 25.18
CA LEU A 508 13.19 -20.28 24.34
C LEU A 508 14.24 -20.50 23.25
N LEU A 509 14.70 -19.43 22.58
CA LEU A 509 15.70 -19.54 21.51
C LEU A 509 17.11 -19.88 22.02
N GLU A 510 17.45 -19.50 23.26
CA GLU A 510 18.70 -19.90 23.94
C GLU A 510 18.71 -21.40 24.28
N GLN A 511 17.60 -21.94 24.80
CA GLN A 511 17.42 -23.39 24.99
C GLN A 511 17.40 -24.20 23.68
N GLY A 512 17.43 -23.52 22.54
CA GLY A 512 17.43 -24.10 21.20
C GLY A 512 18.81 -24.32 20.60
N GLN A 513 19.82 -23.60 21.09
CA GLN A 513 21.22 -23.75 20.69
C GLN A 513 21.75 -25.12 21.13
#